data_AF-A0A1Z5JP86-F1
#
_entry.id   AF-A0A1Z5JP86-F1
#
_cell.length_a   1.000
_cell.length_b   1.000
_cell.length_c   1.000
_cell.angle_alpha   90.00
_cell.angle_beta   90.00
_cell.angle_gamma   90.00
#
_symmetry.space_group_name_H-M   'P 1'
#
loop_
_entity.id
_entity.type
_entity.pdbx_description
1 polymer ?
#
loop_
_entity_poly.entity_id
_entity_poly.type
_entity_poly.pdbx_seq_one_letter_code
_entity_poly.pdbx_strand_id
1 'polypeptide(L)'
;MSFAMNSDYTIKRIGNKGDYRLIGLEKVESLDVFLNEVDEATRLWIEDLKVLAMTSQPKQSPGDYIRFKCEIDTDHPIRPTQVLLFYGKKVKSLALAVERVLSLPDVGQDRSVEFLGLAGGTSKSLIFLPAQLEKLLTVHATRLYMFTCFDLSPQQAIVLAKHNLEGVRFCSVSDKGKALVKYLEQNNDERTLGAYLHPFDNAWNNIVMFLSRSPYPVFEELFFDPCHDTNAGCNAQIVQANVKSIAITLSRATSSCSERWHAHGSQTWRML
;
A
#
# COMPACT_ATOMS: atom_id res chain seq x y z
N MET A 1 7.63 31.87 -34.82
CA MET A 1 7.20 32.31 -33.48
C MET A 1 7.49 31.17 -32.52
N SER A 2 8.50 31.35 -31.68
CA SER A 2 8.94 30.37 -30.68
C SER A 2 8.16 30.62 -29.39
N PHE A 3 7.31 29.68 -28.99
CA PHE A 3 6.72 29.70 -27.66
C PHE A 3 7.80 29.21 -26.67
N ALA A 4 8.44 30.15 -26.00
CA ALA A 4 9.18 29.85 -24.78
C ALA A 4 8.14 29.59 -23.67
N MET A 5 7.88 28.31 -23.37
CA MET A 5 7.26 27.95 -22.11
C MET A 5 8.33 28.13 -21.02
N ASN A 6 8.16 29.16 -20.19
CA ASN A 6 8.89 29.27 -18.93
C ASN A 6 8.45 28.12 -18.02
N SER A 7 9.32 27.13 -17.79
CA SER A 7 9.13 26.13 -16.74
C SER A 7 9.40 26.79 -15.38
N ASP A 8 8.37 27.06 -14.59
CA ASP A 8 8.43 27.85 -13.36
C ASP A 8 8.79 27.05 -12.08
N TYR A 9 9.13 25.76 -12.20
CA TYR A 9 9.83 25.01 -11.15
C TYR A 9 11.34 25.12 -11.36
N THR A 10 12.11 25.20 -10.28
CA THR A 10 13.57 25.31 -10.39
C THR A 10 14.22 24.11 -9.76
N ILE A 11 14.93 23.33 -10.58
CA ILE A 11 15.90 22.34 -10.12
C ILE A 11 17.26 23.01 -10.12
N LYS A 12 17.74 23.33 -8.92
CA LYS A 12 19.10 23.84 -8.73
C LYS A 12 20.02 22.65 -8.54
N ARG A 13 20.91 22.42 -9.50
CA ARG A 13 22.02 21.46 -9.35
C ARG A 13 23.04 22.04 -8.38
N ILE A 14 23.43 21.28 -7.35
CA ILE A 14 24.30 21.76 -6.27
C ILE A 14 25.55 20.91 -6.18
N GLY A 15 26.70 21.58 -6.28
CA GLY A 15 28.00 20.93 -6.21
C GLY A 15 28.26 19.97 -7.37
N ASN A 16 29.20 19.04 -7.18
CA ASN A 16 29.79 18.24 -8.27
C ASN A 16 29.39 16.75 -8.24
N LYS A 17 28.35 16.34 -7.51
CA LYS A 17 28.04 14.90 -7.29
C LYS A 17 26.56 14.48 -7.43
N GLY A 18 25.79 15.16 -8.28
CA GLY A 18 24.39 14.79 -8.52
C GLY A 18 23.46 15.10 -7.35
N ASP A 19 23.80 16.09 -6.52
CA ASP A 19 22.93 16.60 -5.45
C ASP A 19 22.08 17.74 -6.02
N TYR A 20 20.78 17.52 -6.15
CA TYR A 20 19.83 18.47 -6.75
C TYR A 20 18.92 19.03 -5.67
N ARG A 21 18.48 20.28 -5.81
CA ARG A 21 17.43 20.90 -5.00
C ARG A 21 16.24 21.27 -5.87
N LEU A 22 15.08 20.73 -5.52
CA LEU A 22 13.79 21.10 -6.09
C LEU A 22 13.12 22.15 -5.20
N ILE A 23 12.74 23.28 -5.81
CA ILE A 23 11.93 24.33 -5.19
C ILE A 23 10.64 24.46 -6.01
N GLY A 24 9.49 24.48 -5.32
CA GLY A 24 8.18 24.57 -5.97
C GLY A 24 7.71 23.25 -6.57
N LEU A 25 7.65 22.19 -5.76
CA LEU A 25 7.17 20.85 -6.18
C LEU A 25 5.82 20.90 -6.89
N GLU A 26 4.91 21.78 -6.45
CA GLU A 26 3.58 21.96 -7.04
C GLU A 26 3.58 22.44 -8.50
N LYS A 27 4.73 22.91 -8.99
CA LYS A 27 4.90 23.38 -10.37
C LYS A 27 5.57 22.36 -11.29
N VAL A 28 5.95 21.19 -10.77
CA VAL A 28 6.48 20.10 -11.60
C VAL A 28 5.36 19.60 -12.51
N GLU A 29 5.65 19.50 -13.80
CA GLU A 29 4.64 19.29 -14.85
C GLU A 29 3.92 17.94 -14.72
N SER A 30 4.64 16.89 -14.31
CA SER A 30 4.09 15.56 -14.15
C SER A 30 4.92 14.68 -13.21
N LEU A 31 4.34 13.55 -12.80
CA LEU A 31 5.04 12.51 -12.05
C LEU A 31 6.24 11.96 -12.85
N ASP A 32 6.11 11.76 -14.16
CA ASP A 32 7.22 11.28 -15.01
C ASP A 32 8.42 12.23 -15.00
N VAL A 33 8.15 13.54 -15.10
CA VAL A 33 9.20 14.56 -14.99
C VAL A 33 9.88 14.47 -13.62
N PHE A 34 9.11 14.36 -12.54
CA PHE A 34 9.70 14.18 -11.21
C PHE A 34 10.56 12.91 -11.11
N LEU A 35 10.08 11.78 -11.63
CA LEU A 35 10.81 10.51 -11.57
C LEU A 35 12.12 10.56 -12.35
N ASN A 36 12.12 11.15 -13.54
CA ASN A 36 13.33 11.36 -14.34
C ASN A 36 14.36 12.23 -13.60
N GLU A 37 13.90 13.31 -12.94
CA GLU A 37 14.78 14.19 -12.17
C GLU A 37 15.37 13.51 -10.93
N VAL A 38 14.62 12.59 -10.30
CA VAL A 38 15.14 11.76 -9.19
C VAL A 38 16.12 10.71 -9.72
N ASP A 39 15.90 10.15 -10.91
CA ASP A 39 16.81 9.17 -11.50
C ASP A 39 18.14 9.79 -11.96
N GLU A 40 18.10 11.00 -12.53
CA GLU A 40 19.29 11.79 -12.86
C GLU A 40 20.06 12.23 -11.61
N ALA A 41 19.37 12.48 -10.51
CA ALA A 41 19.97 12.94 -9.27
C ALA A 41 20.48 11.75 -8.44
N THR A 42 21.73 11.81 -7.98
CA THR A 42 22.16 10.96 -6.85
C THR A 42 21.28 11.24 -5.63
N ARG A 43 20.88 12.50 -5.43
CA ARG A 43 20.05 12.97 -4.30
C ARG A 43 19.20 14.15 -4.74
N LEU A 44 17.87 14.02 -4.71
CA LEU A 44 16.96 15.14 -4.97
C LEU A 44 16.35 15.66 -3.67
N TRP A 45 16.71 16.87 -3.25
CA TRP A 45 16.18 17.49 -2.04
C TRP A 45 14.98 18.38 -2.37
N ILE A 46 13.81 18.02 -1.84
CA ILE A 46 12.58 18.81 -1.91
C ILE A 46 12.65 19.88 -0.81
N GLU A 47 13.17 21.05 -1.16
CA GLU A 47 13.61 22.08 -0.22
C GLU A 47 12.49 22.52 0.73
N ASP A 48 11.32 22.81 0.16
CA ASP A 48 10.16 23.36 0.88
C ASP A 48 9.62 22.40 1.96
N LEU A 49 9.81 21.10 1.74
CA LEU A 49 9.33 20.04 2.62
C LEU A 49 10.45 19.44 3.48
N LYS A 50 11.71 19.77 3.19
CA LYS A 50 12.90 19.22 3.86
C LYS A 50 12.94 17.69 3.79
N VAL A 51 12.67 17.16 2.60
CA VAL A 51 12.61 15.72 2.30
C VAL A 51 13.59 15.40 1.18
N LEU A 52 14.35 14.33 1.34
CA LEU A 52 15.22 13.77 0.31
C LEU A 52 14.47 12.68 -0.46
N ALA A 53 14.48 12.74 -1.79
CA ALA A 53 14.00 11.72 -2.70
C ALA A 53 15.18 11.09 -3.46
N MET A 54 15.17 9.76 -3.63
CA MET A 54 16.22 8.98 -4.31
C MET A 54 15.63 7.71 -4.94
N THR A 55 16.23 7.19 -6.02
CA THR A 55 15.88 5.88 -6.59
C THR A 55 16.68 4.71 -5.99
N SER A 56 17.85 4.98 -5.42
CA SER A 56 18.74 3.95 -4.85
C SER A 56 19.02 4.18 -3.37
N GLN A 57 19.16 3.09 -2.62
CA GLN A 57 19.51 3.16 -1.20
C GLN A 57 20.96 3.68 -1.05
N PRO A 58 21.19 4.72 -0.23
CA PRO A 58 22.54 5.18 0.03
C PRO A 58 23.31 4.12 0.84
N LYS A 59 24.62 3.98 0.58
CA LYS A 59 25.54 3.09 1.32
C LYS A 59 25.51 3.31 2.84
N GLN A 60 25.17 4.52 3.27
CA GLN A 60 24.86 4.86 4.65
C GLN A 60 23.51 5.56 4.66
N SER A 61 22.56 5.01 5.41
CA SER A 61 21.29 5.70 5.67
C SER A 61 21.61 7.06 6.32
N PRO A 62 20.99 8.17 5.90
CA PRO A 62 21.12 9.43 6.59
C PRO A 62 20.50 9.28 8.00
N GLY A 63 21.29 8.87 9.00
CA GLY A 63 20.99 8.79 10.44
C GLY A 63 19.51 8.68 10.84
N ASP A 64 19.06 9.58 11.72
CA ASP A 64 17.74 9.65 12.36
C ASP A 64 16.54 9.91 11.40
N TYR A 65 16.70 9.69 10.10
CA TYR A 65 15.64 9.93 9.13
C TYR A 65 14.68 8.76 9.07
N ILE A 66 13.41 9.09 8.94
CA ILE A 66 12.35 8.14 8.64
C ILE A 66 12.42 7.86 7.14
N ARG A 67 12.57 6.59 6.77
CA ARG A 67 12.55 6.12 5.38
C ARG A 67 11.14 5.63 5.03
N PHE A 68 10.60 6.17 3.96
CA PHE A 68 9.36 5.71 3.35
C PHE A 68 9.64 5.30 1.90
N LYS A 69 9.27 4.08 1.53
CA LYS A 69 9.54 3.50 0.21
C LYS A 69 8.23 3.29 -0.53
N CYS A 70 8.22 3.65 -1.81
CA CYS A 70 7.22 3.14 -2.74
C CYS A 70 7.87 2.58 -4.01
N GLU A 71 7.16 1.66 -4.64
CA GLU A 71 7.45 1.13 -5.96
C GLU A 71 6.32 1.55 -6.90
N ILE A 72 6.68 1.98 -8.11
CA ILE A 72 5.74 2.48 -9.12
C ILE A 72 5.83 1.57 -10.33
N ASP A 73 4.68 1.29 -10.94
CA ASP A 73 4.54 0.38 -12.08
C ASP A 73 4.98 -1.06 -11.76
N THR A 74 4.79 -1.49 -10.50
CA THR A 74 4.98 -2.87 -10.04
C THR A 74 4.21 -3.85 -10.92
N ASP A 75 4.91 -4.86 -11.43
CA ASP A 75 4.39 -5.91 -12.32
C ASP A 75 3.77 -5.39 -13.64
N HIS A 76 4.06 -4.14 -14.04
CA HIS A 76 3.54 -3.60 -15.30
C HIS A 76 4.25 -4.26 -16.49
N PRO A 77 3.53 -4.78 -17.51
CA PRO A 77 4.13 -5.57 -18.59
C PRO A 77 5.07 -4.78 -19.50
N ILE A 78 4.90 -3.45 -19.56
CA ILE A 78 5.62 -2.57 -20.51
C ILE A 78 6.58 -1.60 -19.79
N ARG A 79 6.28 -1.24 -18.53
CA ARG A 79 7.01 -0.18 -17.82
C ARG A 79 7.87 -0.83 -16.75
N PRO A 80 9.16 -0.48 -16.62
CA PRO A 80 9.98 -1.02 -15.55
C PRO A 80 9.51 -0.49 -14.20
N THR A 81 9.59 -1.33 -13.17
CA THR A 81 9.34 -0.90 -11.80
C THR A 81 10.32 0.19 -11.42
N GLN A 82 9.80 1.34 -10.97
CA GLN A 82 10.58 2.45 -10.47
C GLN A 82 10.51 2.48 -8.95
N VAL A 83 11.67 2.46 -8.29
CA VAL A 83 11.76 2.53 -6.83
C VAL A 83 11.95 3.99 -6.43
N LEU A 84 11.17 4.45 -5.46
CA LEU A 84 11.30 5.79 -4.89
C LEU A 84 11.42 5.72 -3.37
N LEU A 85 12.49 6.33 -2.87
CA LEU A 85 12.82 6.39 -1.45
C LEU A 85 12.71 7.83 -0.98
N PHE A 86 11.92 8.05 0.06
CA PHE A 86 11.80 9.33 0.72
C PHE A 86 12.42 9.26 2.12
N TYR A 87 13.26 10.24 2.44
CA TYR A 87 13.85 10.41 3.76
C TYR A 87 13.44 11.75 4.35
N GLY A 88 12.87 11.74 5.55
CA GLY A 88 12.53 12.96 6.28
C GLY A 88 12.69 12.80 7.79
N LYS A 89 13.02 13.90 8.48
CA LYS A 89 13.10 13.91 9.97
C LYS A 89 11.73 13.99 10.66
N LYS A 90 10.70 14.42 9.93
CA LYS A 90 9.35 14.65 10.48
C LYS A 90 8.34 13.89 9.63
N VAL A 91 7.53 13.03 10.26
CA VAL A 91 6.45 12.27 9.61
C VAL A 91 5.53 13.18 8.81
N LYS A 92 5.11 14.31 9.38
CA LYS A 92 4.22 15.27 8.70
C LYS A 92 4.79 15.80 7.38
N SER A 93 6.08 16.17 7.39
CA SER A 93 6.76 16.66 6.18
C SER A 93 6.91 15.56 5.14
N LEU A 94 7.23 14.34 5.59
CA LEU A 94 7.38 13.17 4.74
C LEU A 94 6.05 12.81 4.06
N ALA A 95 4.96 12.69 4.83
CA ALA A 95 3.63 12.39 4.31
C ALA A 95 3.17 13.43 3.30
N LEU A 96 3.39 14.72 3.58
CA LEU A 96 3.03 15.79 2.66
C LEU A 96 3.85 15.77 1.36
N ALA A 97 5.14 15.42 1.43
CA ALA A 97 5.99 15.29 0.25
C ALA A 97 5.54 14.14 -0.64
N VAL A 98 5.32 12.97 -0.05
CA VAL A 98 4.87 11.79 -0.79
C VAL A 98 3.49 12.03 -1.41
N GLU A 99 2.55 12.60 -0.64
CA GLU A 99 1.22 12.96 -1.14
C GLU A 99 1.32 13.92 -2.33
N ARG A 100 2.14 14.98 -2.24
CA ARG A 100 2.27 15.96 -3.32
C ARG A 100 2.93 15.39 -4.56
N VAL A 101 4.01 14.62 -4.42
CA VAL A 101 4.67 13.95 -5.55
C VAL A 101 3.70 13.03 -6.25
N LEU A 102 2.97 12.19 -5.51
CA LEU A 102 2.01 11.26 -6.08
C LEU A 102 0.69 11.94 -6.51
N SER A 103 0.47 13.21 -6.20
CA SER A 103 -0.65 14.00 -6.74
C SER A 103 -0.27 14.81 -7.98
N LEU A 104 0.99 14.72 -8.44
CA LEU A 104 1.40 15.36 -9.70
C LEU A 104 0.63 14.74 -10.88
N PRO A 105 0.32 15.54 -11.92
CA PRO A 105 -0.33 15.02 -13.12
C PRO A 105 0.39 13.79 -13.66
N ASP A 106 -0.39 12.83 -14.17
CA ASP A 106 0.13 11.60 -14.75
C ASP A 106 -0.25 11.51 -16.22
N VAL A 107 0.75 11.35 -17.08
CA VAL A 107 0.52 11.09 -18.50
C VAL A 107 0.19 9.61 -18.72
N GLY A 108 0.66 8.74 -17.83
CA GLY A 108 0.32 7.32 -17.82
C GLY A 108 -0.95 7.08 -17.03
N GLN A 109 -2.06 6.77 -17.70
CA GLN A 109 -3.21 6.15 -17.04
C GLN A 109 -2.80 4.74 -16.52
N ASP A 110 -3.44 4.27 -15.46
CA ASP A 110 -3.30 2.91 -14.91
C ASP A 110 -1.93 2.55 -14.32
N ARG A 111 -1.35 3.43 -13.48
CA ARG A 111 -0.17 3.06 -12.68
C ARG A 111 -0.54 2.23 -11.46
N SER A 112 0.33 1.28 -11.12
CA SER A 112 0.36 0.68 -9.79
C SER A 112 1.35 1.42 -8.90
N VAL A 113 1.00 1.66 -7.64
CA VAL A 113 1.89 2.24 -6.64
C VAL A 113 1.82 1.38 -5.38
N GLU A 114 2.91 0.70 -5.06
CA GLU A 114 3.05 -0.09 -3.83
C GLU A 114 3.83 0.66 -2.78
N PHE A 115 3.20 0.92 -1.64
CA PHE A 115 3.86 1.43 -0.44
C PHE A 115 4.38 0.28 0.41
N LEU A 116 5.65 0.36 0.80
CA LEU A 116 6.33 -0.68 1.57
C LEU A 116 6.66 -0.16 2.97
N GLY A 117 5.98 -0.73 3.98
CA GLY A 117 6.20 -0.50 5.41
C GLY A 117 7.47 -1.18 5.91
N LEU A 118 7.39 -2.09 6.88
CA LEU A 118 8.60 -2.77 7.39
C LEU A 118 9.34 -3.60 6.32
N ALA A 119 8.63 -4.07 5.28
CA ALA A 119 9.22 -4.85 4.19
C ALA A 119 10.25 -4.07 3.35
N GLY A 120 10.22 -2.73 3.37
CA GLY A 120 11.11 -1.91 2.52
C GLY A 120 11.43 -0.51 3.05
N GLY A 121 10.78 -0.09 4.13
CA GLY A 121 10.90 1.19 4.82
C GLY A 121 11.48 1.03 6.23
N THR A 122 11.39 2.07 7.05
CA THR A 122 11.66 1.99 8.50
C THR A 122 10.41 2.25 9.33
N SER A 123 9.32 2.69 8.69
CA SER A 123 8.06 2.99 9.38
C SER A 123 7.21 1.74 9.50
N LYS A 124 6.83 1.40 10.73
CA LYS A 124 5.80 0.39 10.98
C LYS A 124 4.41 0.94 10.68
N SER A 125 4.13 2.19 11.01
CA SER A 125 2.83 2.82 10.78
C SER A 125 2.73 3.47 9.40
N LEU A 126 1.56 3.45 8.79
CA LEU A 126 1.30 4.22 7.57
C LEU A 126 1.34 5.73 7.90
N ILE A 127 2.17 6.49 7.17
CA ILE A 127 2.50 7.89 7.51
C ILE A 127 1.40 8.91 7.20
N PHE A 128 0.41 8.53 6.36
CA PHE A 128 -0.63 9.43 5.89
C PHE A 128 -1.76 9.60 6.92
N LEU A 129 -2.19 10.83 7.18
CA LEU A 129 -3.46 11.02 7.86
C LEU A 129 -4.63 10.50 6.99
N PRO A 130 -5.78 10.12 7.59
CA PRO A 130 -6.92 9.60 6.81
C PRO A 130 -7.35 10.52 5.66
N ALA A 131 -7.37 11.83 5.86
CA ALA A 131 -7.72 12.80 4.81
C ALA A 131 -6.67 12.87 3.68
N GLN A 132 -5.38 12.68 3.99
CA GLN A 132 -4.33 12.63 2.99
C GLN A 132 -4.40 11.34 2.17
N LEU A 133 -4.68 10.23 2.85
CA LEU A 133 -4.89 8.93 2.21
C LEU A 133 -6.11 8.96 1.26
N GLU A 134 -7.24 9.50 1.72
CA GLU A 134 -8.45 9.68 0.91
C GLU A 134 -8.15 10.50 -0.36
N LYS A 135 -7.42 11.62 -0.20
CA LYS A 135 -7.02 12.46 -1.33
C LYS A 135 -6.12 11.71 -2.32
N LEU A 136 -5.16 10.93 -1.83
CA LEU A 136 -4.24 10.16 -2.66
C LEU A 136 -4.97 9.08 -3.49
N LEU A 137 -5.95 8.41 -2.90
CA LEU A 137 -6.77 7.39 -3.57
C LEU A 137 -7.73 7.99 -4.61
N THR A 138 -8.13 9.26 -4.43
CA THR A 138 -9.13 9.91 -5.30
C THR A 138 -8.55 10.81 -6.39
N VAL A 139 -7.35 11.36 -6.20
CA VAL A 139 -6.73 12.29 -7.16
C VAL A 139 -6.47 11.64 -8.52
N HIS A 140 -6.15 10.34 -8.53
CA HIS A 140 -5.97 9.54 -9.74
C HIS A 140 -6.75 8.23 -9.61
N ALA A 141 -8.05 8.28 -9.89
CA ALA A 141 -9.00 7.19 -9.65
C ALA A 141 -8.69 5.88 -10.38
N THR A 142 -7.90 5.91 -11.46
CA THR A 142 -7.50 4.70 -12.20
C THR A 142 -6.20 4.08 -11.70
N ARG A 143 -5.48 4.72 -10.77
CA ARG A 143 -4.28 4.13 -10.20
C ARG A 143 -4.62 3.06 -9.17
N LEU A 144 -3.88 1.96 -9.23
CA LEU A 144 -3.94 0.89 -8.24
C LEU A 144 -2.97 1.21 -7.10
N TYR A 145 -3.45 1.25 -5.87
CA TYR A 145 -2.63 1.49 -4.70
C TYR A 145 -2.53 0.24 -3.85
N MET A 146 -1.30 -0.14 -3.50
CA MET A 146 -0.99 -1.27 -2.64
C MET A 146 -0.29 -0.79 -1.37
N PHE A 147 -0.66 -1.38 -0.24
CA PHE A 147 -0.12 -1.05 1.08
C PHE A 147 0.33 -2.34 1.74
N THR A 148 1.65 -2.47 1.91
CA THR A 148 2.26 -3.72 2.38
C THR A 148 3.01 -3.52 3.69
N CYS A 149 2.72 -4.36 4.69
CA CYS A 149 3.41 -4.40 5.99
C CYS A 149 3.33 -3.10 6.83
N PHE A 150 2.15 -2.50 6.94
CA PHE A 150 1.88 -1.36 7.83
C PHE A 150 0.96 -1.71 9.01
N ASP A 151 1.16 -1.04 10.13
CA ASP A 151 0.16 -0.90 11.19
C ASP A 151 -0.78 0.26 10.81
N LEU A 152 -2.02 -0.08 10.50
CA LEU A 152 -3.08 0.87 10.15
C LEU A 152 -3.82 1.33 11.41
N SER A 153 -4.12 2.62 11.48
CA SER A 153 -5.14 3.13 12.39
C SER A 153 -6.53 2.69 11.93
N PRO A 154 -7.53 2.67 12.83
CA PRO A 154 -8.88 2.24 12.48
C PRO A 154 -9.49 3.10 11.37
N GLN A 155 -9.22 4.40 11.38
CA GLN A 155 -9.71 5.34 10.35
C GLN A 155 -9.02 5.13 9.00
N GLN A 156 -7.73 4.78 8.96
CA GLN A 156 -7.04 4.44 7.71
C GLN A 156 -7.62 3.16 7.10
N ALA A 157 -7.87 2.13 7.91
CA ALA A 157 -8.49 0.89 7.44
C ALA A 157 -9.88 1.14 6.83
N ILE A 158 -10.70 2.02 7.44
CA ILE A 158 -12.01 2.41 6.89
C ILE A 158 -11.85 3.17 5.57
N VAL A 159 -10.90 4.10 5.45
CA VAL A 159 -10.62 4.82 4.20
C VAL A 159 -10.26 3.84 3.09
N LEU A 160 -9.37 2.88 3.35
CA LEU A 160 -9.01 1.85 2.37
C LEU A 160 -10.22 0.99 1.98
N ALA A 161 -11.08 0.63 2.94
CA ALA A 161 -12.30 -0.13 2.65
C ALA A 161 -13.28 0.57 1.70
N LYS A 162 -13.40 1.90 1.77
CA LYS A 162 -14.24 2.68 0.82
C LYS A 162 -13.76 2.55 -0.63
N HIS A 163 -12.44 2.46 -0.81
CA HIS A 163 -11.76 2.50 -2.10
C HIS A 163 -11.39 1.12 -2.67
N ASN A 164 -11.71 0.02 -1.98
CA ASN A 164 -11.32 -1.38 -2.22
C ASN A 164 -10.09 -1.82 -1.40
N LEU A 165 -10.15 -3.00 -0.76
CA LEU A 165 -9.09 -3.55 0.08
C LEU A 165 -8.08 -4.42 -0.68
N GLU A 166 -8.29 -4.66 -1.98
CA GLU A 166 -7.44 -5.51 -2.83
C GLU A 166 -5.94 -5.23 -2.75
N GLY A 167 -5.56 -3.97 -2.49
CA GLY A 167 -4.17 -3.56 -2.35
C GLY A 167 -3.57 -3.72 -0.95
N VAL A 168 -4.33 -4.09 0.07
CA VAL A 168 -3.87 -4.12 1.46
C VAL A 168 -3.32 -5.50 1.81
N ARG A 169 -2.00 -5.61 1.99
CA ARG A 169 -1.30 -6.88 2.19
C ARG A 169 -0.46 -6.86 3.46
N PHE A 170 -0.54 -7.90 4.28
CA PHE A 170 0.28 -8.05 5.49
C PHE A 170 0.23 -6.84 6.46
N CYS A 171 -0.82 -6.02 6.37
CA CYS A 171 -1.03 -4.90 7.27
C CYS A 171 -1.71 -5.40 8.55
N SER A 172 -1.47 -4.74 9.68
CA SER A 172 -2.24 -4.93 10.91
C SER A 172 -3.20 -3.75 11.10
N VAL A 173 -4.21 -3.89 11.98
CA VAL A 173 -5.08 -2.78 12.39
C VAL A 173 -5.04 -2.62 13.90
N SER A 174 -4.73 -1.42 14.38
CA SER A 174 -4.39 -1.18 15.79
C SER A 174 -5.52 -1.46 16.79
N ASP A 175 -6.79 -1.35 16.38
CA ASP A 175 -7.96 -1.70 17.20
C ASP A 175 -8.44 -3.15 17.00
N LYS A 176 -7.59 -3.98 16.37
CA LYS A 176 -7.93 -5.36 15.99
C LYS A 176 -9.11 -5.43 15.02
N GLY A 177 -9.24 -4.45 14.13
CA GLY A 177 -10.23 -4.44 13.05
C GLY A 177 -11.67 -4.13 13.49
N LYS A 178 -11.91 -3.75 14.75
CA LYS A 178 -13.27 -3.54 15.28
C LYS A 178 -14.02 -2.43 14.57
N ALA A 179 -13.38 -1.29 14.31
CA ALA A 179 -14.01 -0.18 13.60
C ALA A 179 -14.26 -0.54 12.13
N LEU A 180 -13.35 -1.30 11.51
CA LEU A 180 -13.54 -1.80 10.14
C LEU A 180 -14.75 -2.73 10.08
N VAL A 181 -14.86 -3.73 10.97
CA VAL A 181 -16.04 -4.61 11.04
C VAL A 181 -17.32 -3.81 11.21
N LYS A 182 -17.36 -2.86 12.15
CA LYS A 182 -18.54 -2.01 12.36
C LYS A 182 -18.91 -1.22 11.10
N TYR A 183 -17.91 -0.70 10.39
CA TYR A 183 -18.13 0.00 9.12
C TYR A 183 -18.70 -0.96 8.06
N LEU A 184 -18.12 -2.15 7.90
CA LEU A 184 -18.60 -3.15 6.96
C LEU A 184 -20.04 -3.58 7.26
N GLU A 185 -20.38 -3.83 8.52
CA GLU A 185 -21.76 -4.18 8.94
C GLU A 185 -22.79 -3.11 8.56
N GLN A 186 -22.39 -1.84 8.58
CA GLN A 186 -23.27 -0.70 8.26
C GLN A 186 -23.34 -0.40 6.76
N ASN A 187 -22.39 -0.90 5.97
CA ASN A 187 -22.22 -0.60 4.54
C ASN A 187 -22.08 -1.88 3.73
N ASN A 188 -22.68 -2.97 4.22
CA ASN A 188 -22.65 -4.29 3.58
C ASN A 188 -23.64 -4.33 2.42
N ASP A 189 -23.32 -3.55 1.39
CA ASP A 189 -24.04 -3.51 0.13
C ASP A 189 -23.65 -4.72 -0.74
N GLU A 190 -24.30 -4.95 -1.89
CA GLU A 190 -23.97 -6.06 -2.82
C GLU A 190 -22.55 -5.97 -3.45
N ARG A 191 -21.74 -4.98 -3.06
CA ARG A 191 -20.37 -4.78 -3.54
C ARG A 191 -19.37 -5.58 -2.70
N THR A 192 -18.46 -6.25 -3.38
CA THR A 192 -17.28 -6.90 -2.80
C THR A 192 -16.06 -5.97 -2.75
N LEU A 193 -15.15 -6.24 -1.81
CA LEU A 193 -13.93 -5.46 -1.52
C LEU A 193 -12.64 -6.13 -2.04
N GLY A 194 -12.74 -6.82 -3.19
CA GLY A 194 -11.59 -7.44 -3.85
C GLY A 194 -10.96 -8.59 -3.06
N ALA A 195 -9.67 -8.82 -3.28
CA ALA A 195 -8.89 -9.82 -2.56
C ALA A 195 -8.46 -9.33 -1.16
N TYR A 196 -8.63 -10.16 -0.13
CA TYR A 196 -8.23 -9.84 1.22
C TYR A 196 -7.20 -10.83 1.75
N LEU A 197 -6.01 -10.32 2.11
CA LEU A 197 -4.91 -11.08 2.69
C LEU A 197 -4.45 -10.45 4.00
N HIS A 198 -4.69 -11.12 5.13
CA HIS A 198 -4.28 -10.60 6.43
C HIS A 198 -3.80 -11.72 7.37
N PRO A 199 -2.50 -12.07 7.33
CA PRO A 199 -1.97 -13.24 8.02
C PRO A 199 -1.49 -13.00 9.46
N PHE A 200 -1.81 -11.84 10.07
CA PHE A 200 -1.34 -11.50 11.42
C PHE A 200 -2.46 -10.98 12.32
N ASP A 201 -2.36 -11.26 13.62
CA ASP A 201 -3.14 -10.68 14.72
C ASP A 201 -4.65 -10.98 14.80
N ASN A 202 -5.21 -10.67 15.99
CA ASN A 202 -6.63 -10.76 16.34
C ASN A 202 -7.61 -10.02 15.41
N ALA A 203 -7.11 -9.14 14.53
CA ALA A 203 -7.93 -8.50 13.51
C ALA A 203 -8.56 -9.51 12.55
N TRP A 204 -7.79 -10.54 12.19
CA TRP A 204 -8.26 -11.65 11.37
C TRP A 204 -9.49 -12.33 11.99
N ASN A 205 -9.43 -12.67 13.28
CA ASN A 205 -10.53 -13.34 13.97
C ASN A 205 -11.83 -12.52 13.96
N ASN A 206 -11.74 -11.21 14.20
CA ASN A 206 -12.92 -10.33 14.17
C ASN A 206 -13.52 -10.24 12.77
N ILE A 207 -12.68 -10.20 11.73
CA ILE A 207 -13.13 -10.15 10.35
C ILE A 207 -13.76 -11.47 9.94
N VAL A 208 -13.11 -12.61 10.20
CA VAL A 208 -13.65 -13.96 9.89
C VAL A 208 -14.98 -14.22 10.62
N MET A 209 -15.09 -13.85 11.90
CA MET A 209 -16.37 -13.93 12.64
C MET A 209 -17.47 -13.06 12.04
N PHE A 210 -17.12 -11.90 11.48
CA PHE A 210 -18.08 -11.06 10.77
C PHE A 210 -18.47 -11.69 9.43
N LEU A 211 -17.50 -12.22 8.67
CA LEU A 211 -17.75 -12.86 7.38
C LEU A 211 -18.71 -14.04 7.49
N SER A 212 -18.61 -14.84 8.57
CA SER A 212 -19.50 -16.01 8.75
C SER A 212 -20.96 -15.67 9.03
N ARG A 213 -21.25 -14.42 9.41
CA ARG A 213 -22.61 -13.93 9.66
C ARG A 213 -23.06 -12.85 8.66
N SER A 214 -22.22 -12.52 7.68
CA SER A 214 -22.54 -11.50 6.69
C SER A 214 -23.69 -12.00 5.78
N PRO A 215 -24.74 -11.19 5.53
CA PRO A 215 -25.81 -11.55 4.59
C PRO A 215 -25.36 -11.61 3.12
N TYR A 216 -24.31 -10.87 2.76
CA TYR A 216 -23.77 -10.80 1.38
C TYR A 216 -22.29 -11.16 1.32
N PRO A 217 -21.79 -11.62 0.16
CA PRO A 217 -20.35 -11.81 -0.05
C PRO A 217 -19.58 -10.49 0.12
N VAL A 218 -18.64 -10.44 1.05
CA VAL A 218 -17.88 -9.19 1.36
C VAL A 218 -16.63 -9.05 0.51
N PHE A 219 -15.95 -10.16 0.19
CA PHE A 219 -14.70 -10.19 -0.57
C PHE A 219 -14.85 -11.04 -1.82
N GLU A 220 -14.13 -10.67 -2.89
CA GLU A 220 -13.99 -11.51 -4.08
C GLU A 220 -13.19 -12.77 -3.75
N GLU A 221 -12.08 -12.60 -3.03
CA GLU A 221 -11.18 -13.68 -2.66
C GLU A 221 -10.65 -13.46 -1.25
N LEU A 222 -10.73 -14.49 -0.41
CA LEU A 222 -10.12 -14.49 0.91
C LEU A 222 -8.86 -15.36 0.86
N PHE A 223 -7.69 -14.74 1.04
CA PHE A 223 -6.42 -15.47 1.13
C PHE A 223 -6.16 -15.91 2.57
N PHE A 224 -5.86 -17.19 2.73
CA PHE A 224 -5.64 -17.81 4.03
C PHE A 224 -4.35 -18.63 4.02
N ASP A 225 -3.50 -18.41 5.03
CA ASP A 225 -2.28 -19.20 5.26
C ASP A 225 -2.42 -20.00 6.58
N PRO A 226 -2.73 -21.30 6.51
CA PRO A 226 -2.93 -22.15 7.68
C PRO A 226 -1.66 -22.35 8.52
N CYS A 227 -0.47 -22.05 7.99
CA CYS A 227 0.80 -22.22 8.69
C CYS A 227 1.12 -21.05 9.64
N HIS A 228 0.46 -19.90 9.46
CA HIS A 228 0.66 -18.71 10.29
C HIS A 228 -0.51 -18.43 11.26
N ASP A 229 -1.69 -19.01 11.02
CA ASP A 229 -2.91 -18.83 11.82
C ASP A 229 -3.24 -20.04 12.72
N THR A 230 -2.57 -20.15 13.87
CA THR A 230 -2.86 -21.21 14.85
C THR A 230 -3.99 -20.81 15.80
N ASN A 231 -5.24 -20.89 15.34
CA ASN A 231 -6.37 -21.15 16.24
C ASN A 231 -7.47 -21.99 15.54
N ALA A 232 -7.65 -23.23 15.96
CA ALA A 232 -8.52 -24.20 15.28
C ALA A 232 -9.99 -23.74 15.15
N GLY A 233 -10.47 -22.88 16.05
CA GLY A 233 -11.82 -22.32 16.00
C GLY A 233 -12.05 -21.35 14.83
N CYS A 234 -11.02 -20.63 14.39
CA CYS A 234 -11.12 -19.71 13.26
C CYS A 234 -11.14 -20.45 11.92
N ASN A 235 -10.47 -21.61 11.82
CA ASN A 235 -10.48 -22.44 10.62
C ASN A 235 -11.90 -22.93 10.26
N ALA A 236 -12.70 -23.31 11.25
CA ALA A 236 -14.10 -23.70 11.02
C ALA A 236 -14.96 -22.51 10.54
N GLN A 237 -14.68 -21.30 11.00
CA GLN A 237 -15.39 -20.09 10.60
C GLN A 237 -15.01 -19.62 9.19
N ILE A 238 -13.81 -19.93 8.72
CA ILE A 238 -13.38 -19.64 7.34
C ILE A 238 -14.26 -20.38 6.32
N VAL A 239 -14.60 -21.65 6.57
CA VAL A 239 -15.49 -22.43 5.68
C VAL A 239 -16.89 -21.82 5.62
N GLN A 240 -17.29 -21.07 6.65
CA GLN A 240 -18.57 -20.37 6.72
C GLN A 240 -18.50 -18.93 6.22
N ALA A 241 -17.32 -18.43 5.85
CA ALA A 241 -17.14 -17.04 5.44
C ALA A 241 -17.98 -16.74 4.18
N ASN A 242 -18.81 -15.71 4.25
CA ASN A 242 -19.55 -15.24 3.08
C ASN A 242 -18.63 -14.37 2.20
N VAL A 243 -17.90 -15.05 1.33
CA VAL A 243 -16.99 -14.51 0.32
C VAL A 243 -17.21 -15.27 -0.99
N LYS A 244 -16.80 -14.72 -2.13
CA LYS A 244 -17.00 -15.41 -3.42
C LYS A 244 -16.03 -16.58 -3.62
N SER A 245 -14.81 -16.45 -3.14
CA SER A 245 -13.79 -17.51 -3.22
C SER A 245 -12.81 -17.47 -2.04
N ILE A 246 -12.18 -18.61 -1.77
CA ILE A 246 -11.15 -18.76 -0.73
C ILE A 246 -9.91 -19.34 -1.40
N ALA A 247 -8.78 -18.64 -1.28
CA ALA A 247 -7.48 -19.11 -1.72
C ALA A 247 -6.65 -19.53 -0.49
N ILE A 248 -6.10 -20.74 -0.52
CA ILE A 248 -5.31 -21.29 0.59
C ILE A 248 -3.87 -21.45 0.14
N THR A 249 -2.95 -20.75 0.80
CA THR A 249 -1.52 -20.91 0.56
C THR A 249 -1.00 -22.09 1.36
N LEU A 250 -0.70 -23.22 0.69
CA LEU A 250 -0.09 -24.37 1.34
C LEU A 250 1.44 -24.26 1.23
N SER A 251 2.08 -23.69 2.25
CA SER A 251 3.56 -23.73 2.28
C SER A 251 4.04 -25.17 2.47
N ARG A 252 4.93 -25.64 1.58
CA ARG A 252 5.54 -26.99 1.60
C ARG A 252 6.34 -27.31 2.87
N ALA A 253 6.43 -26.39 3.82
CA ALA A 253 7.38 -26.45 4.93
C ALA A 253 6.96 -27.40 6.07
N THR A 254 5.71 -27.86 6.16
CA THR A 254 5.34 -28.86 7.19
C THR A 254 4.31 -29.86 6.66
N SER A 255 4.71 -31.13 6.59
CA SER A 255 3.86 -32.27 6.24
C SER A 255 2.60 -32.41 7.10
N SER A 256 2.57 -31.77 8.28
CA SER A 256 1.44 -31.82 9.23
C SER A 256 0.26 -30.90 8.91
N CYS A 257 0.42 -29.89 8.04
CA CYS A 257 -0.70 -28.99 7.68
C CYS A 257 -1.61 -29.58 6.60
N SER A 258 -1.06 -30.36 5.67
CA SER A 258 -1.84 -30.96 4.57
C SER A 258 -2.89 -31.98 5.03
N GLU A 259 -2.62 -32.71 6.13
CA GLU A 259 -3.48 -33.80 6.60
C GLU A 259 -4.75 -33.31 7.32
N ARG A 260 -4.76 -32.09 7.87
CA ARG A 260 -5.92 -31.57 8.64
C ARG A 260 -7.07 -31.03 7.77
N TRP A 261 -6.80 -30.65 6.52
CA TRP A 261 -7.77 -29.92 5.70
C TRP A 261 -8.57 -30.78 4.72
N HIS A 262 -8.12 -31.99 4.39
CA HIS A 262 -8.87 -32.94 3.55
C HIS A 262 -10.18 -33.44 4.18
N ALA A 263 -10.45 -33.11 5.46
CA ALA A 263 -11.62 -33.59 6.19
C ALA A 263 -12.90 -32.72 6.08
N HIS A 264 -12.84 -31.49 5.51
CA HIS A 264 -13.90 -30.48 5.71
C HIS A 264 -14.75 -30.04 4.50
N GLY A 265 -14.77 -30.77 3.39
CA GLY A 265 -15.87 -30.70 2.42
C GLY A 265 -15.77 -29.65 1.30
N SER A 266 -16.69 -29.77 0.34
CA SER A 266 -16.57 -29.35 -1.06
C SER A 266 -16.83 -27.86 -1.34
N GLN A 267 -15.79 -27.14 -1.75
CA GLN A 267 -15.87 -25.97 -2.64
C GLN A 267 -14.76 -26.09 -3.69
N THR A 268 -14.86 -25.35 -4.80
CA THR A 268 -13.89 -25.43 -5.90
C THR A 268 -12.57 -24.81 -5.47
N TRP A 269 -11.60 -25.64 -5.07
CA TRP A 269 -10.29 -25.20 -4.60
C TRP A 269 -9.35 -24.92 -5.77
N ARG A 270 -8.80 -23.70 -5.86
CA ARG A 270 -7.59 -23.46 -6.65
C ARG A 270 -6.39 -23.57 -5.72
N MET A 271 -5.61 -24.63 -5.89
CA MET A 271 -4.26 -24.70 -5.35
C MET A 271 -3.35 -23.81 -6.21
N LEU A 272 -2.68 -22.85 -5.58
CA LEU A 272 -1.58 -22.08 -6.16
C LEU A 272 -0.24 -22.68 -5.73
#